data_AF-A0A2V8QZ30-F1
#
_entry.id   AF-A0A2V8QZ30-F1
#
_cell.length_a   1.000
_cell.length_b   1.000
_cell.length_c   1.000
_cell.angle_alpha   90.00
_cell.angle_beta   90.00
_cell.angle_gamma   90.00
#
_symmetry.space_group_name_H-M   'P 1'
#
loop_
_entity.id
_entity.type
_entity.pdbx_description
1 polymer ?
#
loop_
_entity_poly.entity_id
_entity_poly.type
_entity_poly.pdbx_seq_one_letter_code
_entity_poly.pdbx_strand_id
1 'polypeptide(L)'
;MRLMYLSGSSMAAPVVSGVAALMLQVNPKLTPNMVKMILMYTAQPLARWNMLEQGAGEVNAEGATRLAKLVRTNINSTTKAGDPLLTTSSAPDPHTTISGQTFTWSQGIFFRHQYAKGTSLITKYQTYYALGTVLGDGTVLGDGTVLGDGTVLGDGTVLGDGTVLGDSIFISSGTVLGDGTMFCSGTVLGDGTVLGDGTVLGDGTVLGDGTVLGDGTVLGDGTVLGDFTVIAMAALIYGDNTACMQATR
;
A
#
# COMPACT_ATOMS: atom_id res chain seq x y z
N MET A 1 -31.30 -27.92 -11.56
CA MET A 1 -31.20 -26.58 -10.94
C MET A 1 -30.73 -25.60 -12.00
N ARG A 2 -31.50 -24.54 -12.28
CA ARG A 2 -31.11 -23.49 -13.22
C ARG A 2 -30.27 -22.48 -12.43
N LEU A 3 -28.94 -22.55 -12.54
CA LEU A 3 -28.05 -21.58 -11.91
C LEU A 3 -28.37 -20.21 -12.52
N MET A 4 -28.90 -19.27 -11.73
CA MET A 4 -29.13 -17.91 -12.20
C MET A 4 -27.78 -17.21 -12.29
N TYR A 5 -27.29 -17.03 -13.51
CA TYR A 5 -26.14 -16.17 -13.80
C TYR A 5 -26.62 -14.72 -13.80
N LEU A 6 -26.35 -13.99 -12.72
CA LEU A 6 -26.43 -12.53 -12.70
C LEU A 6 -25.04 -11.96 -12.96
N SER A 7 -24.89 -11.25 -14.08
CA SER A 7 -23.63 -10.61 -14.48
C SER A 7 -23.78 -9.09 -14.44
N GLY A 8 -22.83 -8.41 -13.78
CA GLY A 8 -22.74 -6.95 -13.70
C GLY A 8 -22.03 -6.47 -12.42
N SER A 9 -21.20 -5.42 -12.53
CA SER A 9 -20.50 -4.79 -11.38
C SER A 9 -21.45 -4.30 -10.29
N SER A 10 -22.70 -3.95 -10.66
CA SER A 10 -23.76 -3.52 -9.74
C SER A 10 -24.26 -4.63 -8.80
N MET A 11 -24.11 -5.90 -9.17
CA MET A 11 -24.44 -7.05 -8.30
C MET A 11 -23.23 -7.55 -7.52
N ALA A 12 -22.02 -7.38 -8.06
CA ALA A 12 -20.78 -7.76 -7.40
C ALA A 12 -20.44 -6.84 -6.21
N ALA A 13 -20.68 -5.53 -6.34
CA ALA A 13 -20.39 -4.55 -5.29
C ALA A 13 -21.05 -4.88 -3.92
N PRO A 14 -22.38 -5.13 -3.81
CA PRO A 14 -22.99 -5.47 -2.54
C PRO A 14 -22.55 -6.84 -1.97
N VAL A 15 -22.19 -7.79 -2.84
CA VAL A 15 -21.70 -9.11 -2.41
C VAL A 15 -20.30 -8.98 -1.83
N VAL A 16 -19.39 -8.29 -2.52
CA VAL A 16 -18.02 -8.07 -2.06
C VAL A 16 -18.00 -7.26 -0.77
N SER A 17 -18.81 -6.20 -0.67
CA SER A 17 -18.90 -5.41 0.56
C SER A 17 -19.48 -6.21 1.74
N GLY A 18 -20.44 -7.09 1.49
CA GLY A 18 -20.95 -8.03 2.50
C GLY A 18 -19.89 -9.01 2.99
N VAL A 19 -19.07 -9.56 2.09
CA VAL A 19 -17.95 -10.45 2.48
C VAL A 19 -16.86 -9.69 3.23
N ALA A 20 -16.53 -8.48 2.80
CA ALA A 20 -15.60 -7.61 3.52
C ALA A 20 -16.11 -7.28 4.93
N ALA A 21 -17.42 -7.04 5.09
CA ALA A 21 -18.05 -6.84 6.38
C ALA A 21 -17.93 -8.08 7.29
N LEU A 22 -18.14 -9.29 6.75
CA LEU A 22 -17.92 -10.54 7.50
C LEU A 22 -16.45 -10.70 7.93
N MET A 23 -15.51 -10.36 7.07
CA MET A 23 -14.09 -10.40 7.42
C MET A 23 -13.76 -9.44 8.56
N LEU A 24 -14.27 -8.21 8.50
CA LEU A 24 -14.09 -7.19 9.54
C LEU A 24 -14.82 -7.57 10.84
N GLN A 25 -15.95 -8.27 10.75
CA GLN A 25 -16.64 -8.80 11.92
C GLN A 25 -15.80 -9.83 12.66
N VAL A 26 -15.08 -10.70 11.94
CA VAL A 26 -14.20 -11.72 12.52
C VAL A 26 -12.88 -11.10 12.99
N ASN A 27 -12.34 -10.13 12.26
CA ASN A 27 -11.11 -9.44 12.58
C ASN A 27 -11.22 -7.93 12.26
N PRO A 28 -11.55 -7.09 13.26
CA PRO A 28 -11.74 -5.65 13.05
C PRO A 28 -10.42 -4.89 12.86
N LYS A 29 -9.27 -5.55 12.99
CA LYS A 29 -7.94 -4.94 12.83
C LYS A 29 -7.36 -5.13 11.43
N LEU A 30 -8.10 -5.74 10.50
CA LEU A 30 -7.67 -5.85 9.10
C LEU A 30 -7.60 -4.48 8.44
N THR A 31 -6.54 -4.25 7.69
CA THR A 31 -6.40 -3.07 6.83
C THR A 31 -7.19 -3.27 5.53
N PRO A 32 -7.59 -2.20 4.83
CA PRO A 32 -8.24 -2.32 3.51
C PRO A 32 -7.40 -3.14 2.51
N ASN A 33 -6.07 -2.99 2.53
CA ASN A 33 -5.16 -3.75 1.68
C ASN A 33 -5.11 -5.24 2.06
N MET A 34 -5.19 -5.57 3.35
CA MET A 34 -5.35 -6.95 3.80
C MET A 34 -6.69 -7.53 3.35
N VAL A 35 -7.78 -6.76 3.44
CA VAL A 35 -9.10 -7.20 2.98
C VAL A 35 -9.07 -7.50 1.48
N LYS A 36 -8.53 -6.58 0.68
CA LYS A 36 -8.33 -6.76 -0.76
C LYS A 36 -7.50 -8.01 -1.05
N MET A 37 -6.36 -8.17 -0.38
CA MET A 37 -5.47 -9.32 -0.55
C MET A 37 -6.18 -10.64 -0.26
N ILE A 38 -6.87 -10.75 0.88
CA ILE A 38 -7.55 -11.96 1.30
C ILE A 38 -8.66 -12.33 0.31
N LEU A 39 -9.44 -11.35 -0.15
CA LEU A 39 -10.48 -11.57 -1.15
C LEU A 39 -9.91 -12.13 -2.45
N MET A 40 -8.78 -11.60 -2.92
CA MET A 40 -8.15 -12.04 -4.16
C MET A 40 -7.51 -13.42 -4.02
N TYR A 41 -6.80 -13.65 -2.92
CA TYR A 41 -6.09 -14.90 -2.66
C TYR A 41 -7.03 -16.10 -2.50
N THR A 42 -8.20 -15.88 -1.87
CA THR A 42 -9.19 -16.94 -1.57
C THR A 42 -10.22 -17.12 -2.67
N ALA A 43 -10.23 -16.24 -3.68
CA ALA A 43 -11.13 -16.30 -4.81
C ALA A 43 -11.03 -17.64 -5.57
N GLN A 44 -12.13 -18.07 -6.16
CA GLN A 44 -12.25 -19.33 -6.89
C GLN A 44 -12.04 -19.08 -8.39
N PRO A 45 -11.07 -19.76 -9.03
CA PRO A 45 -10.89 -19.63 -10.48
C PRO A 45 -12.07 -20.27 -11.22
N LEU A 46 -12.58 -19.56 -12.23
CA LEU A 46 -13.62 -20.02 -13.14
C LEU A 46 -13.07 -21.06 -14.11
N ALA A 47 -13.82 -22.15 -14.27
CA ALA A 47 -13.49 -23.17 -15.25
C ALA A 47 -13.58 -22.59 -16.67
N ARG A 48 -12.52 -22.80 -17.48
CA ARG A 48 -12.39 -22.43 -18.91
C ARG A 48 -12.06 -20.98 -19.24
N TRP A 49 -11.83 -20.12 -18.25
CA TRP A 49 -11.39 -18.74 -18.48
C TRP A 49 -9.91 -18.63 -18.17
N ASN A 50 -9.18 -17.87 -18.98
CA ASN A 50 -7.77 -17.61 -18.68
C ASN A 50 -7.65 -16.53 -17.58
N MET A 51 -6.46 -16.38 -17.03
CA MET A 51 -6.21 -15.46 -15.91
C MET A 51 -6.42 -13.98 -16.27
N LEU A 52 -6.25 -13.62 -17.54
CA LEU A 52 -6.41 -12.25 -18.04
C LEU A 52 -7.88 -11.89 -18.27
N GLU A 53 -8.75 -12.87 -18.47
CA GLU A 53 -10.18 -12.66 -18.69
C GLU A 53 -11.01 -12.68 -17.40
N GLN A 54 -10.61 -13.49 -16.40
CA GLN A 54 -11.40 -13.70 -15.17
C GLN A 54 -10.95 -12.85 -13.97
N GLY A 55 -9.78 -12.20 -14.05
CA GLY A 55 -9.16 -11.54 -12.91
C GLY A 55 -8.89 -12.52 -11.75
N ALA A 56 -9.23 -12.11 -10.52
CA ALA A 56 -9.06 -12.95 -9.33
C ALA A 56 -9.97 -14.19 -9.28
N GLY A 57 -11.09 -14.17 -10.00
CA GLY A 57 -12.12 -15.21 -9.97
C GLY A 57 -13.33 -14.84 -9.11
N GLU A 58 -14.12 -15.85 -8.72
CA GLU A 58 -15.34 -15.69 -7.93
C GLU A 58 -15.04 -15.51 -6.43
N VAL A 59 -15.79 -14.64 -5.76
CA VAL A 59 -15.61 -14.36 -4.33
C VAL A 59 -15.92 -15.61 -3.49
N ASN A 60 -14.99 -15.98 -2.61
CA ASN A 60 -15.16 -17.10 -1.67
C ASN A 60 -15.28 -16.59 -0.23
N ALA A 61 -16.52 -16.46 0.26
CA ALA A 61 -16.78 -15.91 1.59
C ALA A 61 -16.21 -16.78 2.73
N GLU A 62 -16.28 -18.12 2.61
CA GLU A 62 -15.76 -19.03 3.64
C GLU A 62 -14.24 -18.96 3.70
N GLY A 63 -13.57 -19.02 2.53
CA GLY A 63 -12.11 -18.94 2.49
C GLY A 63 -11.60 -17.60 3.01
N ALA A 64 -12.26 -16.50 2.62
CA ALA A 64 -11.90 -15.16 3.05
C ALA A 64 -12.04 -14.97 4.57
N THR A 65 -13.15 -15.41 5.16
CA THR A 65 -13.38 -15.30 6.62
C THR A 65 -12.47 -16.24 7.41
N ARG A 66 -12.19 -17.44 6.90
CA ARG A 66 -11.26 -18.39 7.50
C ARG A 66 -9.84 -17.83 7.55
N LEU A 67 -9.36 -17.24 6.46
CA LEU A 67 -8.04 -16.60 6.42
C LEU A 67 -8.00 -15.35 7.30
N ALA A 68 -9.03 -14.48 7.23
CA ALA A 68 -9.15 -13.28 8.06
C ALA A 68 -9.02 -13.56 9.56
N LYS A 69 -9.58 -14.68 10.04
CA LYS A 69 -9.47 -15.12 11.43
C LYS A 69 -8.05 -15.46 11.86
N LEU A 70 -7.22 -15.93 10.94
CA LEU A 70 -5.86 -16.36 11.22
C LEU A 70 -4.87 -15.19 11.19
N VAL A 71 -5.21 -14.07 10.56
CA VAL A 71 -4.37 -12.87 10.52
C VAL A 71 -4.21 -12.30 11.93
N ARG A 72 -2.97 -12.01 12.31
CA ARG A 72 -2.63 -11.42 13.60
C ARG A 72 -3.28 -10.05 13.77
N THR A 73 -3.74 -9.77 14.98
CA THR A 73 -4.37 -8.49 15.35
C THR A 73 -3.37 -7.47 15.91
N ASN A 74 -2.15 -7.90 16.22
CA ASN A 74 -1.07 -7.08 16.76
C ASN A 74 -0.12 -6.51 15.69
N ILE A 75 -0.61 -6.37 14.46
CA ILE A 75 0.13 -5.73 13.37
C ILE A 75 0.03 -4.21 13.56
N ASN A 76 1.18 -3.55 13.59
CA ASN A 76 1.32 -2.11 13.84
C ASN A 76 2.49 -1.54 13.01
N SER A 77 2.77 -0.24 13.16
CA SER A 77 3.87 0.48 12.47
C SER A 77 5.27 -0.08 12.74
N THR A 78 5.46 -0.89 13.78
CA THR A 78 6.75 -1.55 14.08
C THR A 78 6.90 -2.93 13.45
N THR A 79 5.85 -3.46 12.81
CA THR A 79 5.87 -4.78 12.16
C THR A 79 6.67 -4.70 10.86
N LYS A 80 7.76 -5.47 10.77
CA LYS A 80 8.67 -5.42 9.61
C LYS A 80 8.18 -6.34 8.50
N ALA A 81 8.49 -5.96 7.26
CA ALA A 81 8.31 -6.85 6.12
C ALA A 81 9.04 -8.18 6.37
N GLY A 82 8.33 -9.29 6.16
CA GLY A 82 8.84 -10.64 6.44
C GLY A 82 8.41 -11.22 7.79
N ASP A 83 7.91 -10.41 8.74
CA ASP A 83 7.35 -10.91 9.99
C ASP A 83 6.15 -11.82 9.74
N PRO A 84 5.84 -12.81 10.62
CA PRO A 84 4.68 -13.66 10.43
C PRO A 84 3.37 -12.85 10.39
N LEU A 85 2.56 -13.03 9.34
CA LEU A 85 1.24 -12.40 9.21
C LEU A 85 0.15 -13.20 9.97
N LEU A 86 0.29 -14.52 9.99
CA LEU A 86 -0.67 -15.43 10.62
C LEU A 86 -0.29 -15.73 12.07
N THR A 87 -1.30 -16.05 12.87
CA THR A 87 -1.14 -16.58 14.22
C THR A 87 -0.61 -18.02 14.21
N THR A 88 -0.77 -18.72 13.10
CA THR A 88 -0.28 -20.07 12.86
C THR A 88 1.00 -20.06 12.02
N SER A 89 1.90 -21.01 12.25
CA SER A 89 3.15 -21.15 11.48
C SER A 89 2.95 -21.67 10.05
N SER A 90 1.76 -22.22 9.74
CA SER A 90 1.39 -22.72 8.42
C SER A 90 0.18 -21.97 7.85
N ALA A 91 0.16 -21.80 6.53
CA ALA A 91 -1.00 -21.34 5.80
C ALA A 91 -2.17 -22.35 5.93
N PRO A 92 -3.43 -21.89 5.91
CA PRO A 92 -4.59 -22.78 5.81
C PRO A 92 -4.62 -23.50 4.47
N ASP A 93 -5.29 -24.65 4.42
CA ASP A 93 -5.46 -25.39 3.17
C ASP A 93 -6.18 -24.52 2.12
N PRO A 94 -5.67 -24.42 0.88
CA PRO A 94 -6.17 -23.50 -0.13
C PRO A 94 -7.37 -24.07 -0.89
N HIS A 95 -8.36 -24.61 -0.17
CA HIS A 95 -9.60 -25.11 -0.74
C HIS A 95 -10.77 -24.93 0.23
N THR A 96 -11.97 -24.76 -0.32
CA THR A 96 -13.21 -24.63 0.43
C THR A 96 -14.17 -25.71 -0.04
N THR A 97 -14.85 -26.39 0.89
CA THR A 97 -15.86 -27.40 0.55
C THR A 97 -17.26 -26.87 0.90
N ILE A 98 -18.11 -26.67 -0.11
CA ILE A 98 -19.50 -26.22 0.05
C ILE A 98 -20.42 -27.31 -0.46
N SER A 99 -21.31 -27.82 0.39
CA SER A 99 -22.29 -28.86 0.03
C SER A 99 -21.67 -30.11 -0.62
N GLY A 100 -20.47 -30.51 -0.16
CA GLY A 100 -19.73 -31.67 -0.67
C GLY A 100 -18.95 -31.44 -1.97
N GLN A 101 -18.99 -30.24 -2.55
CA GLN A 101 -18.16 -29.84 -3.68
C GLN A 101 -16.94 -29.07 -3.18
N THR A 102 -15.75 -29.41 -3.65
CA THR A 102 -14.49 -28.76 -3.26
C THR A 102 -14.03 -27.79 -4.33
N PHE A 103 -13.80 -26.54 -3.93
CA PHE A 103 -13.33 -25.45 -4.77
C PHE A 103 -11.93 -25.05 -4.32
N THR A 104 -10.98 -25.00 -5.25
CA THR A 104 -9.61 -24.55 -4.98
C THR A 104 -9.53 -23.03 -4.99
N TRP A 105 -8.62 -22.47 -4.20
CA TRP A 105 -8.35 -21.04 -4.20
C TRP A 105 -7.35 -20.66 -5.32
N SER A 106 -7.46 -19.44 -5.82
CA SER A 106 -6.57 -18.85 -6.82
C SER A 106 -5.12 -18.76 -6.30
N GLN A 107 -4.96 -18.51 -4.99
CA GLN A 107 -3.69 -18.32 -4.28
C GLN A 107 -2.83 -17.18 -4.85
N GLY A 108 -3.51 -16.25 -5.54
CA GLY A 108 -2.88 -15.22 -6.33
C GLY A 108 -3.44 -13.84 -6.01
N ILE A 109 -2.59 -12.84 -6.12
CA ILE A 109 -2.98 -11.43 -5.99
C ILE A 109 -2.58 -10.70 -7.26
N PHE A 110 -3.47 -9.81 -7.70
CA PHE A 110 -3.21 -8.94 -8.83
C PHE A 110 -2.79 -7.58 -8.30
N PHE A 111 -1.63 -7.16 -8.75
CA PHE A 111 -1.26 -5.77 -8.82
C PHE A 111 -1.69 -5.23 -10.18
N ARG A 112 -1.53 -3.91 -10.41
CA ARG A 112 -1.97 -3.29 -11.67
C ARG A 112 -1.38 -4.01 -12.90
N HIS A 113 -0.09 -4.32 -12.88
CA HIS A 113 0.64 -4.90 -14.02
C HIS A 113 1.44 -6.16 -13.64
N GLN A 114 1.29 -6.63 -12.41
CA GLN A 114 2.03 -7.77 -11.89
C GLN A 114 1.09 -8.75 -11.21
N TYR A 115 1.48 -10.01 -11.25
CA TYR A 115 0.76 -11.08 -10.59
C TYR A 115 1.73 -11.80 -9.67
N ALA A 116 1.37 -11.89 -8.39
CA ALA A 116 2.13 -12.68 -7.43
C ALA A 116 1.29 -13.88 -6.98
N LYS A 117 1.95 -15.03 -6.89
CA LYS A 117 1.37 -16.28 -6.39
C LYS A 117 2.28 -16.84 -5.30
N GLY A 118 1.68 -17.45 -4.29
CA GLY A 118 2.42 -18.22 -3.29
C GLY A 118 1.94 -17.99 -1.87
N THR A 119 2.30 -18.92 -0.99
CA THR A 119 1.88 -18.88 0.42
C THR A 119 2.55 -17.75 1.20
N SER A 120 3.74 -17.28 0.79
CA SER A 120 4.45 -16.14 1.40
C SER A 120 3.62 -14.86 1.44
N LEU A 121 2.65 -14.69 0.53
CA LEU A 121 1.74 -13.54 0.51
C LEU A 121 0.79 -13.52 1.70
N ILE A 122 0.44 -14.69 2.23
CA ILE A 122 -0.47 -14.82 3.37
C ILE A 122 0.24 -15.20 4.66
N THR A 123 1.46 -15.76 4.58
CA THR A 123 2.22 -16.16 5.78
C THR A 123 3.15 -15.07 6.30
N LYS A 124 3.66 -14.19 5.43
CA LYS A 124 4.55 -13.09 5.80
C LYS A 124 3.89 -11.74 5.59
N TYR A 125 4.11 -10.82 6.52
CA TYR A 125 3.70 -9.44 6.42
C TYR A 125 4.49 -8.77 5.29
N GLN A 126 3.79 -8.06 4.42
CA GLN A 126 4.36 -7.25 3.36
C GLN A 126 4.00 -5.79 3.66
N THR A 127 4.89 -4.86 3.32
CA THR A 127 4.65 -3.42 3.53
C THR A 127 3.38 -2.94 2.84
N TYR A 128 2.97 -3.60 1.74
CA TYR A 128 1.71 -3.35 1.04
C TYR A 128 0.45 -3.49 1.94
N TYR A 129 0.53 -4.24 3.04
CA TYR A 129 -0.60 -4.51 3.93
C TYR A 129 -0.77 -3.47 5.03
N ALA A 130 0.14 -2.50 5.17
CA ALA A 130 0.12 -1.49 6.23
C ALA A 130 -1.17 -0.65 6.23
N LEU A 131 -1.56 -0.20 7.43
CA LEU A 131 -2.69 0.71 7.65
C LEU A 131 -2.18 2.13 7.44
N GLY A 132 -2.94 2.95 6.69
CA GLY A 132 -2.57 4.34 6.45
C GLY A 132 -1.81 4.59 5.15
N THR A 133 -1.27 3.56 4.49
CA THR A 133 -0.60 3.74 3.19
C THR A 133 -1.55 3.42 2.01
N VAL A 134 -1.92 4.43 1.24
CA VAL A 134 -2.62 4.24 -0.04
C VAL A 134 -1.58 4.36 -1.14
N LEU A 135 -1.26 3.24 -1.80
CA LEU A 135 -0.35 3.23 -2.94
C LEU A 135 -1.15 3.35 -4.23
N GLY A 136 -0.91 4.45 -4.93
CA GLY A 136 -1.31 4.66 -6.31
C GLY A 136 -0.65 3.64 -7.22
N ASP A 137 -1.16 3.60 -8.43
CA ASP A 137 -0.79 2.62 -9.40
C ASP A 137 0.55 2.98 -10.07
N GLY A 138 1.38 1.98 -10.40
CA GLY A 138 2.74 2.24 -10.92
C GLY A 138 3.71 2.87 -9.91
N THR A 139 3.39 2.87 -8.60
CA THR A 139 4.33 3.29 -7.55
C THR A 139 5.52 2.32 -7.47
N VAL A 140 6.74 2.86 -7.54
CA VAL A 140 8.00 2.12 -7.36
C VAL A 140 8.57 2.48 -5.98
N LEU A 141 8.84 1.47 -5.15
CA LEU A 141 9.48 1.62 -3.84
C LEU A 141 10.90 1.05 -3.90
N GLY A 142 11.89 1.89 -3.63
CA GLY A 142 13.27 1.50 -3.41
C GLY A 142 13.44 0.66 -2.15
N ASP A 143 14.58 -0.01 -2.03
CA ASP A 143 14.90 -0.78 -0.84
C ASP A 143 15.06 0.15 0.39
N GLY A 144 14.84 -0.40 1.59
CA GLY A 144 14.93 0.40 2.82
C GLY A 144 13.88 1.51 2.98
N THR A 145 12.91 1.65 2.07
CA THR A 145 11.86 2.67 2.18
C THR A 145 10.98 2.45 3.43
N VAL A 146 10.77 3.51 4.22
CA VAL A 146 9.89 3.55 5.40
C VAL A 146 8.72 4.49 5.12
N LEU A 147 7.49 4.00 5.28
CA LEU A 147 6.27 4.78 5.08
C LEU A 147 5.52 4.90 6.41
N GLY A 148 5.34 6.13 6.89
CA GLY A 148 4.54 6.45 8.06
C GLY A 148 3.05 6.32 7.81
N ASP A 149 2.26 6.42 8.88
CA ASP A 149 0.82 6.26 8.80
C ASP A 149 0.17 7.41 8.02
N GLY A 150 -1.03 7.20 7.46
CA GLY A 150 -1.71 8.22 6.66
C GLY A 150 -1.01 8.64 5.35
N THR A 151 0.08 7.97 4.94
CA THR A 151 0.78 8.25 3.69
C THR A 151 -0.05 7.89 2.45
N VAL A 152 -0.35 8.84 1.58
CA VAL A 152 -0.99 8.62 0.28
C VAL A 152 0.01 8.89 -0.82
N LEU A 153 0.29 7.90 -1.66
CA LEU A 153 1.12 8.03 -2.85
C LEU A 153 0.24 7.99 -4.09
N GLY A 154 0.37 8.99 -4.95
CA GLY A 154 -0.30 9.08 -6.24
C GLY A 154 0.29 8.13 -7.27
N ASP A 155 -0.34 8.08 -8.44
CA ASP A 155 0.04 7.18 -9.51
C ASP A 155 1.41 7.56 -10.09
N GLY A 156 2.25 6.58 -10.41
CA GLY A 156 3.58 6.79 -10.98
C GLY A 156 4.60 7.43 -10.04
N THR A 157 4.36 7.40 -8.72
CA THR A 157 5.33 7.86 -7.73
C THR A 157 6.56 6.95 -7.69
N VAL A 158 7.76 7.52 -7.73
CA VAL A 158 9.02 6.77 -7.59
C VAL A 158 9.71 7.20 -6.30
N LEU A 159 9.95 6.25 -5.42
CA LEU A 159 10.68 6.42 -4.16
C LEU A 159 12.04 5.74 -4.30
N GLY A 160 13.11 6.51 -4.16
CA GLY A 160 14.48 6.03 -4.10
C GLY A 160 14.78 5.21 -2.85
N ASP A 161 15.94 4.57 -2.84
CA ASP A 161 16.40 3.70 -1.77
C ASP A 161 16.60 4.51 -0.47
N GLY A 162 16.21 3.93 0.66
CA GLY A 162 16.33 4.57 1.98
C GLY A 162 15.43 5.80 2.21
N THR A 163 14.39 6.01 1.39
CA THR A 163 13.43 7.09 1.62
C THR A 163 12.63 6.87 2.91
N VAL A 164 12.52 7.91 3.75
CA VAL A 164 11.75 7.87 5.01
C VAL A 164 10.62 8.89 4.94
N LEU A 165 9.39 8.41 4.89
CA LEU A 165 8.19 9.23 5.00
C LEU A 165 7.63 9.14 6.42
N GLY A 166 7.41 10.29 7.05
CA GLY A 166 6.69 10.43 8.31
C GLY A 166 5.19 10.20 8.14
N ASP A 167 4.42 10.72 9.10
CA ASP A 167 2.98 10.50 9.16
C ASP A 167 2.21 11.56 8.36
N SER A 168 1.04 11.17 7.83
CA SER A 168 0.11 12.05 7.09
C SER A 168 0.73 12.72 5.86
N ILE A 169 1.53 11.97 5.09
CA ILE A 169 2.18 12.46 3.88
C ILE A 169 1.28 12.30 2.66
N PHE A 170 1.13 13.35 1.86
CA PHE A 170 0.38 13.28 0.60
C PHE A 170 1.33 13.56 -0.57
N ILE A 171 1.58 12.55 -1.38
CA ILE A 171 2.40 12.63 -2.58
C ILE A 171 1.49 12.48 -3.79
N SER A 172 1.43 13.50 -4.63
CA SER A 172 0.62 13.48 -5.84
C SER A 172 1.35 12.74 -6.98
N SER A 173 0.68 12.60 -8.12
CA SER A 173 1.08 11.69 -9.19
C SER A 173 2.35 12.15 -9.91
N GLY A 174 3.14 11.19 -10.39
CA GLY A 174 4.36 11.46 -11.14
C GLY A 174 5.49 12.10 -10.33
N THR A 175 5.43 12.02 -9.00
CA THR A 175 6.48 12.51 -8.12
C THR A 175 7.68 11.57 -8.11
N VAL A 176 8.90 12.11 -8.18
CA VAL A 176 10.16 11.35 -8.11
C VAL A 176 10.96 11.81 -6.92
N LEU A 177 11.26 10.88 -6.00
CA LEU A 177 12.02 11.11 -4.79
C LEU A 177 13.36 10.37 -4.90
N GLY A 178 14.46 11.11 -4.79
CA GLY A 178 15.81 10.57 -4.76
C GLY A 178 16.08 9.71 -3.52
N ASP A 179 17.27 9.12 -3.51
CA ASP A 179 17.70 8.22 -2.45
C ASP A 179 17.95 8.99 -1.15
N GLY A 180 17.62 8.36 -0.01
CA GLY A 180 17.82 8.93 1.32
C GLY A 180 17.03 10.20 1.61
N THR A 181 15.94 10.45 0.86
CA THR A 181 15.05 11.57 1.14
C THR A 181 14.28 11.35 2.45
N MET A 182 14.09 12.39 3.23
CA MET A 182 13.39 12.34 4.52
C MET A 182 12.28 13.38 4.56
N PHE A 183 11.09 12.92 4.91
CA PHE A 183 9.91 13.76 5.05
C PHE A 183 9.41 13.64 6.47
N CYS A 184 9.29 14.77 7.15
CA CYS A 184 8.62 14.83 8.44
C CYS A 184 7.10 14.72 8.24
N SER A 185 6.28 15.07 9.22
CA SER A 185 4.84 14.81 9.18
C SER A 185 4.04 15.90 8.46
N GLY A 186 2.96 15.51 7.78
CA GLY A 186 2.05 16.48 7.16
C GLY A 186 2.60 17.16 5.91
N THR A 187 3.63 16.60 5.27
CA THR A 187 4.16 17.12 4.00
C THR A 187 3.22 16.80 2.83
N VAL A 188 3.04 17.77 1.93
CA VAL A 188 2.24 17.64 0.71
C VAL A 188 3.10 17.95 -0.52
N LEU A 189 3.11 17.05 -1.49
CA LEU A 189 3.83 17.21 -2.76
C LEU A 189 2.84 17.26 -3.93
N GLY A 190 2.93 18.32 -4.72
CA GLY A 190 2.19 18.50 -5.96
C GLY A 190 2.65 17.56 -7.08
N ASP A 191 1.88 17.53 -8.16
CA ASP A 191 2.10 16.66 -9.31
C ASP A 191 3.45 16.97 -9.99
N GLY A 192 4.17 15.92 -10.38
CA GLY A 192 5.44 16.06 -11.10
C GLY A 192 6.58 16.70 -10.29
N THR A 193 6.50 16.68 -8.96
CA THR A 193 7.58 17.14 -8.08
C THR A 193 8.80 16.21 -8.21
N VAL A 194 10.00 16.77 -8.29
CA VAL A 194 11.26 16.01 -8.35
C VAL A 194 12.17 16.45 -7.22
N LEU A 195 12.50 15.52 -6.32
CA LEU A 195 13.43 15.75 -5.22
C LEU A 195 14.73 15.00 -5.47
N GLY A 196 15.85 15.70 -5.38
CA GLY A 196 17.19 15.12 -5.39
C GLY A 196 17.52 14.32 -4.14
N ASP A 197 18.65 13.63 -4.17
CA ASP A 197 19.08 12.72 -3.11
C ASP A 197 19.34 13.48 -1.80
N GLY A 198 19.03 12.86 -0.67
CA GLY A 198 19.26 13.44 0.66
C GLY A 198 18.47 14.72 0.94
N THR A 199 17.38 14.98 0.21
CA THR A 199 16.46 16.08 0.50
C THR A 199 15.72 15.83 1.81
N VAL A 200 15.63 16.85 2.67
CA VAL A 200 14.89 16.78 3.96
C VAL A 200 13.77 17.83 3.97
N LEU A 201 12.53 17.38 4.16
CA LEU A 201 11.35 18.24 4.24
C LEU A 201 10.76 18.25 5.64
N GLY A 202 10.61 19.45 6.20
CA GLY A 202 10.01 19.69 7.51
C GLY A 202 8.51 19.42 7.61
N ASP A 203 8.03 19.51 8.86
CA ASP A 203 6.63 19.32 9.19
C ASP A 203 5.76 20.35 8.46
N GLY A 204 4.66 19.90 7.85
CA GLY A 204 3.72 20.80 7.15
C GLY A 204 4.28 21.50 5.91
N THR A 205 5.38 21.00 5.33
CA THR A 205 5.90 21.51 4.05
C THR A 205 4.90 21.25 2.92
N VAL A 206 4.68 22.24 2.05
CA VAL A 206 3.82 22.11 0.87
C VAL A 206 4.59 22.51 -0.38
N LEU A 207 4.74 21.58 -1.31
CA LEU A 207 5.35 21.81 -2.61
C LEU A 207 4.27 21.87 -3.69
N GLY A 208 4.26 22.96 -4.45
CA GLY A 208 3.42 23.10 -5.64
C GLY A 208 3.88 22.21 -6.80
N ASP A 209 3.07 22.17 -7.85
CA ASP A 209 3.27 21.27 -8.98
C ASP A 209 4.55 21.60 -9.75
N GLY A 210 5.26 20.58 -10.23
CA GLY A 210 6.49 20.74 -11.01
C GLY A 210 7.65 21.37 -10.24
N THR A 211 7.63 21.32 -8.91
CA THR A 211 8.75 21.77 -8.07
C THR A 211 9.95 20.84 -8.24
N VAL A 212 11.15 21.40 -8.37
CA VAL A 212 12.41 20.64 -8.47
C VAL A 212 13.37 21.09 -7.37
N LEU A 213 13.72 20.18 -6.47
CA LEU A 213 14.75 20.41 -5.44
C LEU A 213 16.01 19.63 -5.80
N GLY A 214 17.17 20.30 -5.79
CA GLY A 214 18.47 19.65 -5.94
C GLY A 214 18.88 18.87 -4.68
N ASP A 215 19.90 18.03 -4.81
CA ASP A 215 20.34 17.14 -3.73
C ASP A 215 20.76 17.92 -2.47
N GLY A 216 20.53 17.31 -1.31
CA GLY A 216 20.85 17.87 0.00
C GLY A 216 20.08 19.13 0.36
N THR A 217 18.98 19.44 -0.32
CA THR A 217 18.11 20.56 0.03
C THR A 217 17.38 20.27 1.34
N VAL A 218 17.32 21.26 2.24
CA VAL A 218 16.61 21.16 3.51
C VAL A 218 15.57 22.27 3.58
N LEU A 219 14.29 21.88 3.65
CA LEU A 219 13.18 22.81 3.86
C LEU A 219 12.69 22.73 5.30
N GLY A 220 12.58 23.90 5.91
CA GLY A 220 12.03 24.15 7.23
C GLY A 220 10.54 23.86 7.33
N ASP A 221 10.05 23.76 8.56
CA ASP A 221 8.65 23.52 8.85
C ASP A 221 7.75 24.63 8.28
N GLY A 222 6.59 24.23 7.76
CA GLY A 222 5.61 25.14 7.17
C GLY A 222 6.08 25.85 5.89
N THR A 223 7.18 25.40 5.27
CA THR A 223 7.64 25.97 4.01
C THR A 223 6.62 25.68 2.91
N VAL A 224 6.15 26.73 2.24
CA VAL A 224 5.27 26.62 1.07
C VAL A 224 6.03 27.12 -0.15
N LEU A 225 6.25 26.22 -1.11
CA LEU A 225 6.80 26.57 -2.42
C LEU A 225 5.68 26.54 -3.45
N GLY A 226 5.61 27.58 -4.28
CA GLY A 226 4.67 27.62 -5.40
C GLY A 226 5.08 26.69 -6.53
N ASP A 227 4.21 26.60 -7.53
CA ASP A 227 4.43 25.76 -8.71
C ASP A 227 5.67 26.20 -9.51
N PHE A 228 6.30 25.23 -10.18
CA PHE A 228 7.49 25.42 -11.04
C PHE A 228 8.68 26.08 -10.33
N THR A 229 8.78 25.92 -9.01
CA THR A 229 9.93 26.40 -8.26
C THR A 229 11.13 25.47 -8.47
N VAL A 230 12.30 26.05 -8.68
CA VAL A 230 13.56 25.30 -8.83
C VAL A 230 14.53 25.80 -7.77
N ILE A 231 14.98 24.88 -6.93
CA ILE A 231 15.98 25.16 -5.90
C ILE A 231 17.23 24.36 -6.21
N ALA A 232 18.37 25.05 -6.21
CA ALA A 232 19.68 24.45 -6.46
C ALA A 232 20.17 23.65 -5.24
N MET A 233 21.15 22.78 -5.50
CA MET A 233 21.80 21.89 -4.53
C MET A 233 22.15 22.57 -3.19
N ALA A 234 21.94 21.83 -2.09
CA ALA A 234 22.35 22.20 -0.73
C ALA A 234 21.76 23.53 -0.21
N ALA A 235 20.56 23.89 -0.66
CA ALA A 235 19.85 25.06 -0.15
C ALA A 235 19.17 24.74 1.20
N LEU A 236 19.37 25.61 2.19
CA LEU A 236 18.62 25.61 3.45
C LEU A 236 17.60 26.75 3.42
N ILE A 237 16.32 26.41 3.47
CA ILE A 237 15.22 27.38 3.46
C ILE A 237 14.42 27.21 4.76
N TYR A 238 14.43 28.22 5.63
CA TYR A 238 13.70 28.24 6.91
C TYR A 238 14.02 27.13 7.93
N GLY A 239 15.23 26.55 7.93
CA GLY A 239 15.59 25.47 8.87
C GLY A 239 15.45 25.83 10.36
N ASP A 240 14.92 24.90 11.15
CA ASP A 240 14.75 25.03 12.60
C ASP A 240 15.41 23.88 13.39
N ASN A 241 15.22 23.87 14.72
CA ASN A 241 15.85 22.91 15.64
C ASN A 241 14.91 21.74 16.02
N THR A 242 14.01 21.31 15.14
CA THR A 242 13.14 20.15 15.39
C THR A 242 13.88 18.82 15.31
N ALA A 243 13.30 17.79 15.92
CA ALA A 243 13.90 16.46 16.04
C ALA A 243 14.14 15.76 14.69
N CYS A 244 13.41 16.17 13.64
CA CYS A 244 13.58 15.63 12.29
C CYS A 244 14.61 16.40 11.44
N MET A 245 14.99 17.63 11.83
CA MET A 245 15.98 18.48 11.14
C MET A 245 17.34 18.60 11.85
N GLN A 246 17.55 17.92 12.99
CA GLN A 246 18.86 17.91 13.64
C GLN A 246 19.92 17.25 12.76
N ALA A 247 20.67 18.08 12.03
CA ALA A 247 21.89 17.66 11.34
C ALA A 247 22.84 17.06 12.39
N THR A 248 23.05 15.75 12.33
CA THR A 248 24.16 15.10 13.03
C THR A 248 25.45 15.70 12.47
N ARG A 249 26.14 16.48 13.31
CA ARG A 249 27.53 16.90 13.06
C ARG A 249 28.47 15.71 13.00
#